data_AF-A0AAW9IJK2-F1
#
_entry.id   AF-A0AAW9IJK2-F1
#
_cell.length_a   1.000
_cell.length_b   1.000
_cell.length_c   1.000
_cell.angle_alpha   90.00
_cell.angle_beta   90.00
_cell.angle_gamma   90.00
#
_symmetry.space_group_name_H-M   'P 1'
#
loop_
_entity.id
_entity.type
_entity.pdbx_description
1 polymer ?
#
loop_
_entity_poly.entity_id
_entity_poly.type
_entity_poly.pdbx_seq_one_letter_code
_entity_poly.pdbx_strand_id
1 'polypeptide(L)'
;MNITIISVGKLKEKYLKQAIDEYSKRLSRYCKLEIIELPDEKTPDNASEKEELQIKDKEGDLILSKIKDNMFVVAMDLKGENLTSEKFAGFIENCGVMGNSNIAFIIGGSLGLSQS
;
A
#
# COMPACT_ATOMS: atom_id res chain seq x y z
N MET A 1 13.00 10.39 -6.13
CA MET A 1 11.75 10.13 -5.39
C MET A 1 11.80 8.72 -4.84
N ASN A 2 11.33 8.52 -3.61
CA ASN A 2 11.20 7.22 -2.96
C ASN A 2 9.73 6.85 -2.92
N ILE A 3 9.40 5.67 -3.46
CA ILE A 3 8.04 5.12 -3.45
C ILE A 3 8.08 3.84 -2.63
N THR A 4 7.25 3.75 -1.60
CA THR A 4 7.07 2.55 -0.78
C THR A 4 5.68 1.99 -1.02
N ILE A 5 5.56 0.70 -1.27
CA ILE A 5 4.29 -0.01 -1.25
C ILE A 5 4.26 -0.85 0.02
N ILE A 6 3.31 -0.59 0.91
CA ILE A 6 3.07 -1.37 2.12
C ILE A 6 1.80 -2.18 1.87
N SER A 7 1.94 -3.49 1.78
CA SER A 7 0.82 -4.39 1.50
C SER A 7 0.64 -5.42 2.60
N VAL A 8 -0.60 -5.72 2.95
CA VAL A 8 -0.94 -6.84 3.83
C VAL A 8 -1.08 -8.11 3.00
N GLY A 9 -0.45 -9.18 3.46
CA GLY A 9 -0.37 -10.46 2.78
C GLY A 9 0.92 -10.61 1.95
N LYS A 10 1.34 -11.87 1.80
CA LYS A 10 2.50 -12.25 0.98
C LYS A 10 2.06 -12.86 -0.32
N LEU A 11 2.67 -12.39 -1.41
CA LEU A 11 2.43 -12.96 -2.73
C LEU A 11 2.99 -14.38 -2.80
N LYS A 12 2.20 -15.33 -3.30
CA LYS A 12 2.61 -16.75 -3.41
C LYS A 12 2.82 -17.14 -4.87
N GLU A 13 2.11 -16.49 -5.78
CA GLU A 13 2.04 -16.80 -7.19
C GLU A 13 3.29 -16.30 -7.92
N LYS A 14 4.01 -17.24 -8.53
CA LYS A 14 5.25 -16.94 -9.25
C LYS A 14 5.08 -15.91 -10.37
N TYR A 15 3.98 -15.99 -11.11
CA TYR A 15 3.75 -15.10 -12.26
C TYR A 15 3.52 -13.64 -11.82
N LEU A 16 2.88 -13.41 -10.67
CA LEU A 16 2.71 -12.06 -10.12
C LEU A 16 4.04 -11.51 -9.59
N LYS A 17 4.88 -12.34 -8.96
CA LYS A 17 6.23 -11.92 -8.54
C LYS A 17 7.07 -11.49 -9.74
N GLN A 18 7.02 -12.26 -10.82
CA GLN A 18 7.71 -11.92 -12.07
C GLN A 18 7.19 -10.63 -12.70
N ALA A 19 5.87 -10.38 -12.63
CA ALA A 19 5.30 -9.11 -13.09
C ALA A 19 5.81 -7.93 -12.25
N ILE A 20 5.82 -8.06 -10.92
CA ILE A 20 6.38 -7.04 -10.02
C ILE A 20 7.85 -6.78 -10.33
N ASP A 21 8.66 -7.82 -10.54
CA ASP A 21 10.07 -7.69 -10.87
C ASP A 21 10.29 -6.92 -12.17
N GLU A 22 9.49 -7.20 -13.20
CA GLU A 22 9.55 -6.50 -14.49
C GLU A 22 9.21 -5.01 -14.34
N TYR A 23 8.14 -4.67 -13.62
CA TYR A 23 7.78 -3.26 -13.39
C TYR A 23 8.77 -2.55 -12.47
N SER A 24 9.27 -3.22 -11.44
CA SER A 24 10.31 -2.68 -10.53
C SER A 24 11.58 -2.35 -11.29
N LYS A 25 12.02 -3.24 -12.19
CA LYS A 25 13.18 -3.01 -13.07
C LYS A 25 12.97 -1.79 -13.97
N ARG A 26 11.79 -1.64 -14.59
CA ARG A 26 11.46 -0.47 -15.42
C ARG A 26 11.45 0.83 -14.61
N LEU A 27 10.89 0.80 -13.40
CA LEU A 27 10.78 1.96 -12.51
C LEU A 27 12.11 2.39 -11.90
N SER A 28 13.08 1.49 -11.76
CA SER A 28 14.39 1.76 -11.12
C SER A 28 15.18 2.93 -11.71
N ARG A 29 14.90 3.32 -12.96
CA ARG A 29 15.52 4.47 -13.63
C ARG A 29 14.93 5.82 -13.19
N TYR A 30 13.77 5.81 -12.54
CA TYR A 30 12.97 7.00 -12.23
C TYR A 30 12.78 7.21 -10.72
N CYS A 31 12.63 6.12 -9.96
CA CYS A 31 12.45 6.18 -8.51
C CYS A 31 13.12 5.01 -7.80
N LYS A 32 13.32 5.17 -6.50
CA LYS A 32 13.63 4.06 -5.61
C LYS A 32 12.31 3.45 -5.16
N LEU A 33 12.02 2.24 -5.61
CA LEU A 33 10.85 1.47 -5.19
C LEU A 33 11.23 0.51 -4.05
N GLU A 34 10.43 0.52 -3.00
CA GLU A 34 10.50 -0.43 -1.89
C GLU A 34 9.12 -1.10 -1.73
N ILE A 35 9.09 -2.41 -1.56
CA ILE A 35 7.84 -3.17 -1.34
C ILE A 35 7.97 -3.89 0.00
N ILE A 36 7.06 -3.60 0.91
CA ILE A 36 7.00 -4.15 2.26
C ILE A 36 5.75 -5.00 2.36
N GLU A 37 5.92 -6.32 2.37
CA GLU A 37 4.85 -7.30 2.60
C GLU A 37 4.73 -7.60 4.10
N LEU A 38 3.56 -7.28 4.66
CA LEU A 38 3.18 -7.58 6.04
C LEU A 38 2.44 -8.92 6.10
N PRO A 39 2.51 -9.65 7.23
CA PRO A 39 1.68 -10.83 7.41
C PRO A 39 0.19 -10.44 7.41
N ASP A 40 -0.63 -11.23 6.75
CA ASP A 40 -2.09 -11.19 6.83
C ASP A 40 -2.60 -11.99 8.03
N GLU A 41 -3.71 -11.53 8.61
CA GLU A 41 -4.42 -12.27 9.64
C GLU A 41 -5.43 -13.23 9.01
N LYS A 42 -5.61 -14.41 9.62
CA LYS A 42 -6.61 -15.36 9.14
C LYS A 42 -8.00 -14.80 9.41
N THR A 43 -8.81 -14.70 8.36
CA THR A 43 -10.24 -14.38 8.46
C THR A 43 -11.05 -15.68 8.46
N PRO A 44 -11.71 -16.06 9.57
CA PRO A 44 -12.63 -17.20 9.59
C PRO A 44 -13.86 -16.96 8.68
N ASP A 45 -14.38 -18.02 8.05
CA ASP A 45 -15.52 -17.94 7.11
C ASP A 45 -16.80 -17.33 7.73
N ASN A 46 -16.94 -17.36 9.05
CA ASN A 46 -18.09 -16.80 9.80
C ASN A 46 -17.64 -15.77 10.84
N ALA A 47 -16.60 -14.98 10.53
CA ALA A 47 -16.15 -13.92 11.42
C ALA A 47 -17.29 -12.95 11.73
N SER A 48 -17.48 -12.65 13.01
CA SER A 48 -18.38 -11.57 13.44
C SER A 48 -17.79 -10.21 13.09
N GLU A 49 -18.64 -9.17 12.99
CA GLU A 49 -18.20 -7.79 12.74
C GLU A 49 -17.11 -7.34 13.73
N LYS A 50 -17.19 -7.79 14.98
CA LYS A 50 -16.20 -7.50 16.02
C LYS A 50 -14.85 -8.17 15.71
N GLU A 51 -14.86 -9.42 15.24
CA GLU A 51 -13.64 -10.12 14.86
C GLU A 51 -13.01 -9.52 13.62
N GLU A 52 -13.83 -9.15 12.62
CA GLU A 52 -13.36 -8.43 11.44
C GLU A 52 -12.68 -7.10 11.80
N LEU A 53 -13.29 -6.33 12.70
CA LEU A 53 -12.70 -5.07 13.18
C LEU A 53 -11.36 -5.32 13.88
N GLN A 54 -11.29 -6.33 14.76
CA GLN A 54 -10.05 -6.69 15.44
C GLN A 54 -8.94 -7.14 14.48
N ILE A 55 -9.31 -7.87 13.42
CA ILE A 55 -8.37 -8.26 12.36
C ILE A 55 -7.82 -7.01 11.67
N LYS A 56 -8.71 -6.11 11.24
CA LYS A 56 -8.33 -4.86 10.57
C LYS A 56 -7.44 -3.98 11.44
N ASP A 57 -7.74 -3.87 12.73
CA ASP A 57 -6.96 -3.05 13.66
C ASP A 57 -5.55 -3.62 13.86
N LYS A 58 -5.41 -4.94 13.99
CA LYS A 58 -4.08 -5.59 14.05
C LYS A 58 -3.27 -5.36 12.78
N GLU A 59 -3.89 -5.51 11.61
CA GLU A 59 -3.23 -5.23 10.33
C GLU A 59 -2.89 -3.74 10.21
N GLY A 60 -3.77 -2.85 10.69
CA GLY A 60 -3.57 -1.40 10.79
C GLY A 60 -2.35 -1.04 11.63
N ASP A 61 -2.21 -1.60 12.83
CA ASP A 61 -1.05 -1.40 13.70
C ASP A 61 0.26 -1.83 13.01
N LEU A 62 0.24 -2.95 12.29
CA LEU A 62 1.39 -3.42 11.52
C LEU A 62 1.75 -2.45 10.39
N ILE A 63 0.76 -1.92 9.67
CA ILE A 63 0.95 -0.91 8.63
C ILE A 63 1.55 0.36 9.24
N LEU A 64 0.94 0.90 10.31
CA LEU A 64 1.38 2.11 11.00
C LEU A 64 2.83 1.96 11.49
N SER A 65 3.24 0.77 11.94
CA SER A 65 4.62 0.50 12.36
C SER A 65 5.68 0.66 11.25
N LYS A 66 5.26 0.69 9.97
CA LYS A 66 6.14 0.88 8.79
C LYS A 66 6.10 2.28 8.22
N ILE A 67 5.10 3.08 8.59
CA ILE A 67 4.99 4.47 8.19
C ILE A 67 5.98 5.30 9.00
N LYS A 68 6.74 6.15 8.31
CA LYS A 68 7.67 7.10 8.92
C LYS A 68 7.07 8.50 8.83
N ASP A 69 7.43 9.37 9.77
CA ASP A 69 6.92 10.75 9.87
C ASP A 69 7.08 11.58 8.58
N ASN A 70 8.04 11.23 7.73
CA ASN A 70 8.34 11.94 6.49
C ASN A 70 7.70 11.32 5.24
N MET A 71 6.78 10.37 5.40
CA MET A 71 6.06 9.74 4.30
C MET A 71 4.74 10.46 4.02
N PHE A 72 4.51 10.79 2.75
CA PHE A 72 3.17 11.14 2.28
C PHE A 72 2.39 9.86 2.03
N VAL A 73 1.34 9.65 2.82
CA VAL A 73 0.58 8.39 2.83
C VAL A 73 -0.60 8.45 1.88
N VAL A 74 -0.74 7.42 1.05
CA VAL A 74 -1.86 7.21 0.12
C VAL A 74 -2.51 5.85 0.44
N ALA A 75 -3.69 5.88 1.03
CA ALA A 75 -4.49 4.68 1.28
C ALA A 75 -5.23 4.26 0.01
N MET A 76 -5.04 3.02 -0.43
CA MET A 76 -5.75 2.45 -1.58
C MET A 76 -7.06 1.84 -1.07
N ASP A 77 -8.18 2.51 -1.35
CA ASP A 77 -9.52 2.09 -0.92
C ASP A 77 -10.52 2.19 -2.09
N LEU A 78 -11.49 1.27 -2.14
CA LEU A 78 -12.56 1.25 -3.14
C LEU A 78 -13.44 2.50 -3.10
N LYS A 79 -13.54 3.16 -1.94
CA LYS A 79 -14.27 4.42 -1.74
C LYS A 79 -13.42 5.66 -2.06
N GLY A 80 -12.15 5.46 -2.41
CA GLY A 80 -11.23 6.53 -2.76
C GLY A 80 -11.54 7.22 -4.09
N GLU A 81 -10.76 8.25 -4.41
CA GLU A 81 -10.88 8.95 -5.68
C GLU A 81 -10.33 8.12 -6.84
N ASN A 82 -11.14 7.92 -7.87
CA ASN A 82 -10.70 7.27 -9.11
C ASN A 82 -9.99 8.28 -10.00
N LEU A 83 -8.66 8.27 -9.97
CA LEU A 83 -7.83 9.12 -10.83
C LEU A 83 -7.60 8.45 -12.19
N THR A 84 -7.64 9.24 -13.26
CA THR A 84 -7.08 8.80 -14.56
C THR A 84 -5.56 8.76 -14.47
N SER A 85 -4.90 8.09 -15.41
CA SER A 85 -3.44 8.00 -15.46
C SER A 85 -2.75 9.37 -15.47
N GLU A 86 -3.29 10.33 -16.21
CA GLU A 86 -2.75 11.70 -16.30
C GLU A 86 -2.91 12.44 -14.97
N LYS A 87 -4.07 12.28 -14.31
CA LYS A 87 -4.31 12.87 -12.99
C LYS A 87 -3.41 12.26 -11.93
N PHE A 88 -3.20 10.95 -11.97
CA PHE A 88 -2.30 10.25 -11.07
C PHE A 88 -0.84 10.71 -11.27
N ALA A 89 -0.39 10.86 -12.52
CA ALA A 89 0.93 11.42 -12.83
C ALA A 89 1.10 12.85 -12.26
N GLY A 90 0.10 13.71 -12.47
CA GLY A 90 0.09 15.07 -11.90
C GLY A 90 0.08 15.09 -10.37
N PHE A 91 -0.61 14.14 -9.73
CA PHE A 91 -0.57 13.96 -8.28
C PHE A 91 0.85 13.65 -7.79
N ILE A 92 1.54 12.69 -8.41
CA ILE A 92 2.93 12.35 -8.07
C ILE A 92 3.88 13.53 -8.28
N GLU A 93 3.72 14.26 -9.38
CA GLU A 93 4.51 15.46 -9.67
C GLU A 93 4.30 16.53 -8.59
N ASN A 94 3.05 16.81 -8.23
CA ASN A 94 2.69 17.78 -7.20
C ASN A 94 3.28 17.40 -5.83
N CYS A 95 3.26 16.11 -5.46
CA CYS A 95 3.96 15.65 -4.24
C CYS A 95 5.44 16.04 -4.27
N GLY A 96 6.11 15.83 -5.41
CA GLY A 96 7.51 16.24 -5.60
C GLY A 96 7.72 17.75 -5.45
N VAL A 97 6.86 18.57 -6.07
CA VAL A 97 6.92 20.05 -6.00
C VAL A 97 6.72 20.56 -4.57
N MET A 98 5.85 19.90 -3.79
CA MET A 98 5.58 20.24 -2.39
C MET A 98 6.67 19.74 -1.41
N GLY A 99 7.75 19.12 -1.91
CA GLY A 99 8.84 18.59 -1.09
C GLY A 99 8.59 17.19 -0.51
N ASN A 100 7.47 16.55 -0.85
CA ASN A 100 7.15 15.18 -0.44
C ASN A 100 7.90 14.18 -1.33
N SER A 101 9.16 13.92 -0.97
CA SER A 101 10.03 13.02 -1.72
C SER A 101 9.87 11.53 -1.36
N ASN A 102 9.11 11.21 -0.32
CA ASN A 102 8.78 9.84 0.11
C ASN A 102 7.26 9.64 0.08
N ILE A 103 6.77 8.78 -0.80
CA ILE A 103 5.35 8.47 -0.92
C ILE A 103 5.16 7.01 -0.51
N ALA A 104 4.17 6.74 0.34
CA ALA A 104 3.80 5.40 0.77
C ALA A 104 2.38 5.06 0.30
N PHE A 105 2.25 4.06 -0.57
CA PHE A 105 0.98 3.49 -0.97
C PHE A 105 0.64 2.30 -0.07
N ILE A 106 -0.55 2.31 0.51
CA ILE A 106 -1.01 1.27 1.44
C ILE A 106 -2.07 0.42 0.78
N ILE A 107 -1.88 -0.90 0.78
CA ILE A 107 -2.83 -1.89 0.28
C ILE A 107 -3.25 -2.78 1.46
N GLY A 108 -4.52 -2.72 1.85
CA GLY A 108 -5.07 -3.50 2.95
C GLY A 108 -5.25 -4.98 2.63
N GLY A 109 -5.58 -5.76 3.65
CA GLY A 109 -5.97 -7.17 3.52
C GLY A 109 -7.36 -7.33 2.91
N SER A 110 -7.90 -8.55 2.96
CA SER A 110 -9.23 -8.88 2.38
C SER A 110 -10.38 -8.07 2.99
N LEU A 111 -10.25 -7.63 4.25
CA LEU A 111 -11.25 -6.83 4.96
C LEU A 111 -11.05 -5.30 4.77
N GLY A 112 -10.06 -4.90 3.97
CA GLY A 112 -9.68 -3.50 3.75
C GLY A 112 -8.88 -2.91 4.92
N LEU A 113 -8.86 -1.58 5.02
CA LEU A 113 -8.04 -0.85 6.00
C LEU A 113 -8.82 -0.49 7.27
N SER A 114 -8.14 -0.47 8.41
CA SER A 114 -8.67 0.11 9.66
C SER A 114 -8.95 1.61 9.50
N GLN A 115 -9.74 2.17 10.43
CA GLN A 115 -10.02 3.60 10.51
C GLN A 115 -8.93 4.40 11.26
N SER A 116 -8.02 3.71 11.96
CA SER A 116 -6.92 4.29 12.74
C SER A 116 -5.83 4.93 11.88
#